data_AF-A0A3D1TBD2-F1
#
_entry.id   AF-A0A3D1TBD2-F1
#
_cell.length_a   1.000
_cell.length_b   1.000
_cell.length_c   1.000
_cell.angle_alpha   90.00
_cell.angle_beta   90.00
_cell.angle_gamma   90.00
#
_symmetry.space_group_name_H-M   'P 1'
#
loop_
_entity.id
_entity.type
_entity.pdbx_description
1 polymer ?
#
loop_
_entity_poly.entity_id
_entity_poly.type
_entity_poly.pdbx_seq_one_letter_code
_entity_poly.pdbx_strand_id
1 'polypeptide(L)'
;MSKPNLFSYLPSELEPTDEVLLERFVAYVEDCGLSLYPVQEEAIFELYAGLNVILNTPTGSGKSLVASALHFHSLANGRRSVYTCPIKALVNEKWMALCREFGADQVG
;
A
#
# COMPACT_ATOMS: atom_id res chain seq x y z
N MET A 1 2.35 19.62 7.96
CA MET A 1 3.49 18.70 7.77
C MET A 1 3.30 17.95 6.46
N SER A 2 4.37 17.69 5.71
CA SER A 2 4.28 16.84 4.50
C SER A 2 3.95 15.41 4.92
N LYS A 3 3.08 14.71 4.17
CA LYS A 3 2.80 13.29 4.38
C LYS A 3 4.14 12.51 4.33
N PRO A 4 4.38 11.56 5.25
CA PRO A 4 5.58 10.73 5.17
C PRO A 4 5.57 9.89 3.89
N ASN A 5 6.75 9.44 3.49
CA ASN A 5 6.93 8.56 2.35
C ASN A 5 6.86 7.09 2.84
N LEU A 6 6.08 6.23 2.19
CA LEU A 6 5.89 4.85 2.60
C LEU A 6 7.14 3.99 2.38
N PHE A 7 7.94 4.29 1.36
CA PHE A 7 9.20 3.57 1.11
C PHE A 7 10.18 3.65 2.29
N SER A 8 10.19 4.74 3.07
CA SER A 8 11.05 4.85 4.26
C SER A 8 10.66 3.91 5.41
N TYR A 9 9.51 3.24 5.33
CA TYR A 9 9.07 2.25 6.32
C TYR A 9 9.47 0.82 5.94
N LEU A 10 10.13 0.62 4.78
CA LEU A 10 10.63 -0.70 4.40
C LEU A 10 11.66 -1.19 5.44
N PRO A 11 11.56 -2.44 5.89
CA PRO A 11 12.55 -3.04 6.77
C PRO A 11 13.91 -3.16 6.07
N SER A 12 14.98 -3.18 6.86
CA SER A 12 16.36 -3.37 6.38
C SER A 12 16.72 -4.85 6.18
N GLU A 13 15.90 -5.73 6.75
CA GLU A 13 15.99 -7.18 6.72
C GLU A 13 15.75 -7.73 5.31
N LEU A 14 16.52 -8.75 4.92
CA LEU A 14 16.44 -9.34 3.56
C LEU A 14 15.13 -10.11 3.32
N GLU A 15 14.55 -10.69 4.37
CA GLU A 15 13.32 -11.48 4.33
C GLU A 15 12.44 -11.12 5.54
N PRO A 16 11.73 -9.97 5.50
CA PRO A 16 10.88 -9.56 6.59
C PRO A 16 9.63 -10.45 6.68
N THR A 17 9.15 -10.69 7.89
CA THR A 17 7.89 -11.42 8.10
C THR A 17 6.69 -10.54 7.78
N ASP A 18 5.56 -11.15 7.44
CA ASP A 18 4.30 -10.43 7.19
C ASP A 18 3.85 -9.60 8.40
N GLU A 19 4.11 -10.09 9.62
CA GLU A 19 3.83 -9.39 10.87
C GLU A 19 4.61 -8.07 10.97
N VAL A 20 5.93 -8.11 10.69
CA VAL A 20 6.77 -6.90 10.67
C VAL A 20 6.30 -5.94 9.58
N LEU A 21 5.97 -6.45 8.39
CA LEU A 21 5.46 -5.60 7.31
C LEU A 21 4.13 -4.94 7.64
N LEU A 22 3.25 -5.65 8.36
CA LEU A 22 1.96 -5.10 8.77
C LEU A 22 2.16 -4.01 9.83
N GLU A 23 2.99 -4.27 10.84
CA GLU A 23 3.32 -3.30 11.89
C GLU A 23 3.89 -2.00 11.29
N ARG A 24 4.85 -2.11 10.37
CA ARG A 24 5.45 -0.96 9.68
C ARG A 24 4.44 -0.18 8.83
N PHE A 25 3.54 -0.90 8.16
CA PHE A 25 2.49 -0.25 7.36
C PHE A 25 1.47 0.48 8.25
N VAL A 26 1.07 -0.11 9.37
CA VAL A 26 0.18 0.54 10.35
C VAL A 26 0.82 1.80 10.93
N ALA A 27 2.11 1.74 11.30
CA ALA A 27 2.84 2.92 11.77
C ALA A 27 2.85 4.05 10.73
N TYR A 28 3.05 3.74 9.44
CA TYR A 28 2.92 4.73 8.37
C TYR A 28 1.52 5.34 8.28
N VAL A 29 0.46 4.52 8.41
CA VAL A 29 -0.93 5.00 8.38
C VAL A 29 -1.19 5.95 9.56
N GLU A 30 -0.71 5.62 10.75
CA GLU A 30 -0.81 6.46 11.95
C GLU A 30 -0.04 7.78 11.79
N ASP A 31 1.18 7.76 11.24
CA ASP A 31 1.97 8.97 10.96
C ASP A 31 1.33 9.85 9.87
N CYS A 32 0.44 9.29 9.04
CA CYS A 32 -0.42 10.05 8.14
C CYS A 32 -1.62 10.70 8.83
N GLY A 33 -1.83 10.47 10.13
CA GLY A 33 -3.00 10.90 10.90
C GLY A 33 -4.26 10.12 10.56
N LEU A 34 -4.11 8.86 10.10
CA LEU A 34 -5.20 7.99 9.68
C LEU A 34 -5.28 6.76 10.59
N SER A 35 -6.41 6.06 10.52
CA SER A 35 -6.57 4.70 11.04
C SER A 35 -7.22 3.83 9.98
N LEU A 36 -6.92 2.53 9.99
CA LEU A 36 -7.55 1.58 9.09
C LEU A 36 -9.00 1.35 9.51
N TYR A 37 -9.88 1.22 8.53
CA TYR A 37 -11.20 0.67 8.77
C TYR A 37 -11.12 -0.85 8.91
N PRO A 38 -12.03 -1.49 9.67
CA PRO A 38 -12.01 -2.94 9.87
C PRO A 38 -11.94 -3.75 8.56
N VAL A 39 -12.69 -3.34 7.53
CA VAL A 39 -12.67 -4.01 6.22
C VAL A 39 -11.35 -3.82 5.44
N GLN A 40 -10.60 -2.75 5.72
CA GLN A 40 -9.29 -2.53 5.11
C GLN A 40 -8.24 -3.41 5.80
N GLU A 41 -8.29 -3.45 7.13
CA GLU A 41 -7.41 -4.30 7.95
C GLU A 41 -7.57 -5.77 7.56
N GLU A 42 -8.79 -6.29 7.54
CA GLU A 42 -9.10 -7.66 7.09
C GLU A 42 -8.55 -7.93 5.69
N ALA A 43 -8.79 -7.03 4.74
CA ALA A 43 -8.29 -7.20 3.38
C ALA A 43 -6.75 -7.20 3.28
N ILE A 44 -6.06 -6.40 4.10
CA ILE A 44 -4.60 -6.38 4.14
C ILE A 44 -4.07 -7.68 4.71
N PHE A 45 -4.66 -8.19 5.80
CA PHE A 45 -4.31 -9.49 6.38
C PHE A 45 -4.42 -10.62 5.35
N GLU A 46 -5.55 -10.72 4.64
CA GLU A 46 -5.77 -11.73 3.61
C GLU A 46 -4.76 -11.62 2.47
N LEU A 47 -4.44 -10.40 2.02
CA LEU A 47 -3.44 -10.17 0.98
C LEU A 47 -2.03 -10.60 1.42
N TYR A 48 -1.65 -10.32 2.67
CA TYR A 48 -0.34 -10.69 3.20
C TYR A 48 -0.22 -12.20 3.37
N ALA A 49 -1.32 -12.89 3.71
CA ALA A 49 -1.41 -14.35 3.71
C ALA A 49 -1.37 -14.97 2.28
N GLY A 50 -1.23 -14.17 1.23
CA GLY A 50 -1.13 -14.62 -0.16
C GLY A 50 -2.47 -14.93 -0.82
N LEU A 51 -3.58 -14.49 -0.23
CA LEU A 51 -4.93 -14.70 -0.75
C LEU A 51 -5.37 -13.54 -1.64
N ASN A 52 -6.37 -13.80 -2.51
CA ASN A 52 -6.91 -12.80 -3.42
C ASN A 52 -8.16 -12.15 -2.81
N VAL A 53 -8.24 -10.82 -2.89
CA VAL A 53 -9.34 -10.05 -2.29
C VAL A 53 -10.12 -9.27 -3.34
N ILE A 54 -11.46 -9.28 -3.22
CA ILE A 54 -12.36 -8.37 -3.94
C ILE A 54 -12.99 -7.40 -2.93
N LEU A 55 -12.63 -6.12 -3.03
CA LEU A 55 -13.14 -5.07 -2.14
C LEU A 55 -14.43 -4.44 -2.66
N ASN A 56 -15.58 -4.88 -2.17
CA ASN A 56 -16.87 -4.24 -2.44
C ASN A 56 -17.16 -3.10 -1.47
N THR A 57 -16.48 -1.95 -1.63
CA THR A 57 -16.71 -0.76 -0.79
C THR A 57 -17.00 0.49 -1.64
N PRO A 58 -17.85 1.43 -1.17
CA PRO A 58 -18.19 2.65 -1.92
C PRO A 58 -16.98 3.53 -2.24
N THR A 59 -17.03 4.35 -3.29
CA THR A 59 -15.99 5.36 -3.57
C THR A 59 -15.79 6.28 -2.35
N GLY A 60 -14.53 6.64 -2.05
CA GLY A 60 -14.19 7.41 -0.85
C GLY A 60 -13.88 6.59 0.40
N SER A 61 -14.12 5.27 0.39
CA SER A 61 -13.85 4.36 1.52
C SER A 61 -12.37 4.04 1.80
N GLY A 62 -11.43 4.72 1.14
CA GLY A 62 -9.99 4.48 1.34
C GLY A 62 -9.41 3.21 0.71
N LYS A 63 -10.07 2.60 -0.30
CA LYS A 63 -9.54 1.43 -1.05
C LYS A 63 -8.07 1.55 -1.48
N SER A 64 -7.62 2.77 -1.78
CA SER A 64 -6.23 3.03 -2.17
C SER A 64 -5.23 2.59 -1.09
N LEU A 65 -5.57 2.66 0.20
CA LEU A 65 -4.69 2.21 1.29
C LEU A 65 -4.41 0.71 1.21
N VAL A 66 -5.42 -0.11 0.90
CA VAL A 66 -5.23 -1.56 0.72
C VAL A 66 -4.31 -1.85 -0.48
N ALA A 67 -4.44 -1.08 -1.56
CA ALA A 67 -3.52 -1.17 -2.69
C ALA A 67 -2.09 -0.75 -2.31
N SER A 68 -1.92 0.34 -1.55
CA SER A 68 -0.60 0.77 -1.05
C SER A 68 0.04 -0.30 -0.15
N ALA A 69 -0.73 -1.00 0.69
CA ALA A 69 -0.24 -2.13 1.49
C ALA A 69 0.26 -3.28 0.60
N LEU A 70 -0.48 -3.64 -0.45
CA LEU A 70 -0.05 -4.67 -1.41
C LEU A 70 1.25 -4.28 -2.13
N HIS A 71 1.39 -3.01 -2.53
CA HIS A 71 2.62 -2.50 -3.16
C HIS A 71 3.80 -2.57 -2.20
N PHE A 72 3.60 -2.14 -0.95
CA PHE A 72 4.60 -2.20 0.11
C PHE A 72 5.07 -3.64 0.37
N HIS A 73 4.12 -4.57 0.55
CA HIS A 73 4.40 -6.00 0.73
C HIS A 73 5.12 -6.62 -0.47
N SER A 74 4.71 -6.25 -1.69
CA SER A 74 5.36 -6.74 -2.90
C SER A 74 6.81 -6.27 -2.98
N LEU A 75 7.04 -4.98 -2.75
CA LEU A 75 8.37 -4.36 -2.83
C LEU A 75 9.31 -4.91 -1.75
N ALA A 76 8.84 -5.06 -0.51
CA ALA A 76 9.60 -5.65 0.59
C ALA A 76 10.04 -7.10 0.31
N ASN A 77 9.26 -7.83 -0.49
CA ASN A 77 9.55 -9.20 -0.90
C ASN A 77 10.30 -9.28 -2.25
N GLY A 78 10.86 -8.16 -2.75
CA GLY A 78 11.59 -8.13 -4.03
C GLY A 78 10.72 -8.42 -5.26
N ARG A 79 9.39 -8.29 -5.14
CA ARG A 79 8.42 -8.53 -6.21
C ARG A 79 8.01 -7.22 -6.88
N ARG A 80 7.39 -7.36 -8.05
CA ARG A 80 6.72 -6.26 -8.76
C ARG A 80 5.22 -6.41 -8.66
N SER A 81 4.53 -5.29 -8.53
CA SER A 81 3.07 -5.20 -8.47
C SER A 81 2.56 -4.24 -9.54
N VAL A 82 1.36 -4.49 -10.08
CA VAL A 82 0.76 -3.68 -11.15
C VAL A 82 -0.54 -3.05 -10.66
N TYR A 83 -0.71 -1.74 -10.86
CA TYR A 83 -1.95 -1.03 -10.63
C TYR A 83 -2.62 -0.70 -11.96
N THR A 84 -3.82 -1.24 -12.21
CA THR A 84 -4.58 -0.97 -13.43
C THR A 84 -5.82 -0.15 -13.15
N CYS A 85 -6.14 0.82 -14.03
CA CYS A 85 -7.41 1.54 -14.03
C CYS A 85 -8.04 1.48 -15.42
N PRO A 86 -9.38 1.61 -15.52
CA PRO A 86 -10.06 1.57 -16.82
C PRO A 86 -9.80 2.80 -17.71
N ILE A 87 -9.34 3.93 -17.14
CA ILE A 87 -9.10 5.17 -17.89
C ILE A 87 -7.75 5.81 -17.55
N LYS A 88 -7.11 6.39 -18.57
CA LYS A 88 -5.77 7.00 -18.49
C LYS A 88 -5.67 8.12 -17.44
N ALA A 89 -6.72 8.92 -17.28
CA ALA A 89 -6.73 10.00 -16.29
C ALA A 89 -6.58 9.46 -14.85
N LEU A 90 -7.25 8.36 -14.52
CA LEU A 90 -7.13 7.71 -13.21
C LEU A 90 -5.76 7.06 -13.03
N VAL A 91 -5.20 6.44 -14.08
CA VAL A 91 -3.83 5.90 -14.03
C VAL A 91 -2.84 7.00 -13.68
N ASN A 92 -2.93 8.18 -14.32
CA ASN A 92 -2.04 9.31 -14.02
C ASN A 92 -2.19 9.85 -12.60
N GLU A 93 -3.41 9.91 -12.06
CA GLU A 93 -3.64 10.29 -10.66
C GLU A 93 -2.95 9.30 -9.71
N LYS A 94 -3.12 7.99 -9.96
CA LYS A 94 -2.50 6.95 -9.13
C LYS A 94 -0.99 6.92 -9.27
N TRP A 95 -0.45 7.11 -10.46
CA TRP A 95 0.98 7.27 -10.70
C TRP A 95 1.59 8.34 -9.80
N MET A 96 1.00 9.55 -9.80
CA MET A 96 1.50 10.66 -9.00
C MET A 96 1.37 10.38 -7.50
N ALA A 97 0.33 9.67 -7.08
CA ALA A 97 0.19 9.24 -5.68
C ALA A 97 1.27 8.23 -5.29
N LEU A 98 1.49 7.20 -6.11
CA LEU A 98 2.51 6.18 -5.88
C LEU A 98 3.92 6.78 -5.89
N CYS A 99 4.22 7.75 -6.77
CA CYS A 99 5.51 8.45 -6.75
C CYS A 99 5.75 9.20 -5.43
N ARG A 100 4.71 9.76 -4.81
CA ARG A 100 4.84 10.39 -3.48
C ARG A 100 5.07 9.36 -2.38
N GLU A 101 4.42 8.21 -2.47
CA GLU A 101 4.51 7.14 -1.47
C GLU A 101 5.80 6.31 -1.58
N PHE A 102 6.26 6.02 -2.79
CA PHE A 102 7.37 5.11 -3.05
C PHE A 102 8.63 5.77 -3.64
N GLY A 103 8.52 7.03 -4.08
CA GLY A 103 9.56 7.69 -4.88
C GLY A 103 9.43 7.36 -6.37
N ALA A 104 9.73 8.32 -7.24
CA ALA A 104 9.57 8.16 -8.68
C ALA A 104 10.47 7.05 -9.27
N ASP A 105 11.62 6.78 -8.65
CA ASP A 105 12.54 5.73 -9.09
C ASP A 105 11.99 4.31 -8.88
N GLN A 106 10.94 4.17 -8.07
CA GLN A 106 10.29 2.89 -7.75
C GLN A 106 8.99 2.65 -8.51
N VAL A 107 8.55 3.58 -9.38
CA VAL A 107 7.25 3.52 -10.06
C VAL A 107 7.46 3.62 -11.58
N GLY A 108 6.87 2.66 -12.33
CA GLY A 108 7.17 2.36 -13.74
C GLY A 108 5.94 2.10 -14.60
#